data_AF-A0A0E3Z9B0-F1
#
_entry.id   AF-A0A0E3Z9B0-F1
#
_cell.length_a   1.000
_cell.length_b   1.000
_cell.length_c   1.000
_cell.angle_alpha   90.00
_cell.angle_beta   90.00
_cell.angle_gamma   90.00
#
_symmetry.space_group_name_H-M   'P 1'
#
loop_
_entity.id
_entity.type
_entity.pdbx_description
1 polymer ?
#
loop_
_entity_poly.entity_id
_entity_poly.type
_entity_poly.pdbx_seq_one_letter_code
_entity_poly.pdbx_strand_id
1 'polypeptide(L)' 'MSIVIGYRKPYSNIIVAIMKKYSLYTETELIKNIELIIPVSKVLKGKKISYITYSENTDGIFFNLG' A
#
# COMPACT_ATOMS: atom_id res chain seq x y z
N MET A 1 2.75 3.23 16.18
CA MET A 1 1.69 4.13 15.66
C MET A 1 1.36 3.61 14.28
N SER A 2 0.13 3.14 14.06
CA SER A 2 -0.28 2.61 12.76
C SER A 2 -0.93 3.70 11.90
N ILE A 3 -0.66 3.65 10.59
CA ILE A 3 -1.24 4.56 9.59
C ILE A 3 -2.00 3.71 8.60
N VAL A 4 -3.29 4.04 8.42
CA VAL A 4 -4.16 3.38 7.46
C VAL A 4 -4.29 4.27 6.22
N ILE A 5 -3.99 3.70 5.05
CA ILE A 5 -4.09 4.40 3.77
C ILE A 5 -5.07 3.63 2.89
N GLY A 6 -6.18 4.27 2.56
CA GLY A 6 -7.22 3.71 1.71
C GLY A 6 -7.23 4.36 0.33
N TYR A 7 -7.25 3.54 -0.72
CA TYR A 7 -7.61 3.97 -2.06
C TYR A 7 -9.00 3.45 -2.37
N ARG A 8 -9.95 4.35 -2.63
CA ARG A 8 -11.30 3.99 -3.07
C ARG A 8 -11.33 3.76 -4.58
N LYS A 9 -12.35 3.04 -5.06
CA LYS A 9 -12.61 2.92 -6.51
C LYS A 9 -12.85 4.30 -7.16
N PRO A 10 -12.39 4.51 -8.41
CA PRO A 10 -11.71 3.55 -9.27
C PRO A 10 -10.19 3.43 -9.03
N TYR A 11 -9.59 4.30 -8.21
CA TYR A 11 -8.13 4.36 -8.01
C TYR A 11 -7.55 3.07 -7.43
N SER A 12 -8.31 2.38 -6.58
CA SER A 12 -7.93 1.05 -6.08
C SER A 12 -7.64 0.06 -7.21
N ASN A 13 -8.34 0.14 -8.34
CA ASN A 13 -8.13 -0.77 -9.47
C ASN A 13 -6.75 -0.55 -10.10
N ILE A 14 -6.29 0.69 -10.13
CA ILE A 14 -4.94 1.05 -10.61
C ILE A 14 -3.91 0.47 -9.65
N ILE A 15 -4.11 0.64 -8.34
CA ILE A 15 -3.23 0.08 -7.32
C ILE A 15 -3.14 -1.45 -7.43
N VAL A 16 -4.28 -2.13 -7.54
CA VAL A 16 -4.33 -3.59 -7.70
C VAL A 16 -3.65 -4.02 -8.99
N ALA A 17 -3.80 -3.28 -10.09
CA ALA A 17 -3.10 -3.57 -11.35
C ALA A 17 -1.57 -3.42 -11.21
N ILE A 18 -1.10 -2.40 -10.50
CA ILE A 18 0.33 -2.20 -10.19
C ILE A 18 0.85 -3.37 -9.34
N MET A 19 0.14 -3.72 -8.25
CA MET A 19 0.49 -4.85 -7.39
C MET A 19 0.59 -6.15 -8.19
N LYS A 20 -0.36 -6.39 -9.10
CA LYS A 20 -0.35 -7.57 -9.97
C LYS A 20 0.83 -7.58 -10.93
N LYS A 21 1.11 -6.44 -11.57
CA LYS A 21 2.21 -6.29 -12.53
C LYS A 21 3.59 -6.56 -11.91
N TYR A 22 3.78 -6.17 -10.65
CA TYR A 22 5.06 -6.30 -9.94
C TYR A 22 5.07 -7.43 -8.89
N SER A 23 4.05 -8.29 -8.86
CA SER A 23 3.92 -9.40 -7.91
C SER A 23 4.04 -9.01 -6.43
N LEU A 24 3.47 -7.85 -6.06
CA LEU A 24 3.56 -7.26 -4.72
C LEU A 24 2.53 -7.88 -3.76
N TYR A 25 2.67 -9.17 -3.48
CA TYR A 25 1.72 -9.92 -2.65
C TYR A 25 2.25 -10.26 -1.27
N THR A 26 3.57 -10.24 -1.07
CA THR A 26 4.21 -10.51 0.21
C THR A 26 4.54 -9.20 0.92
N GLU A 27 4.61 -9.24 2.24
CA GLU A 27 5.01 -8.09 3.05
C GLU A 27 6.37 -7.54 2.63
N THR A 28 7.36 -8.40 2.42
CA THR A 28 8.71 -8.00 2.03
C THR A 28 8.73 -7.26 0.69
N GLU A 29 8.02 -7.78 -0.32
CA GLU A 29 7.93 -7.12 -1.63
C GLU A 29 7.17 -5.79 -1.53
N LEU A 30 6.11 -5.74 -0.73
CA LEU A 30 5.36 -4.52 -0.47
C LEU A 30 6.24 -3.46 0.19
N ILE A 31 6.95 -3.75 1.28
CA ILE A 31 7.82 -2.77 1.96
C ILE A 31 8.88 -2.24 1.00
N LYS A 32 9.51 -3.12 0.22
CA LYS A 32 10.59 -2.76 -0.71
C LYS A 32 10.10 -1.86 -1.84
N ASN A 33 8.87 -2.08 -2.32
CA ASN A 33 8.30 -1.39 -3.48
C ASN A 33 7.14 -0.46 -3.13
N ILE A 34 6.97 -0.12 -1.85
CA ILE A 34 5.78 0.58 -1.35
C ILE A 34 5.58 1.93 -2.03
N GLU A 35 6.67 2.61 -2.42
CA GLU A 35 6.64 3.91 -3.10
C GLU A 35 5.95 3.85 -4.48
N LEU A 36 5.85 2.67 -5.11
CA LEU A 36 5.12 2.48 -6.37
C LEU A 36 3.59 2.57 -6.19
N ILE A 37 3.11 2.32 -4.97
CA ILE A 37 1.68 2.25 -4.64
C ILE A 37 1.28 3.46 -3.79
N ILE A 38 2.08 3.72 -2.77
CA ILE A 38 1.86 4.74 -1.76
C ILE A 38 3.07 5.66 -1.76
N PRO A 39 2.90 6.98 -1.98
CA PRO A 39 4.01 7.92 -1.86
C PRO A 39 4.38 8.12 -0.37
N VAL A 40 4.95 7.10 0.27
CA VAL A 40 5.26 7.08 1.70
C VAL A 40 6.28 8.13 2.06
N SER A 41 7.18 8.51 1.15
CA SER A 41 8.06 9.66 1.31
C SER A 41 7.29 10.95 1.66
N LYS A 42 6.11 11.15 1.05
CA LYS A 42 5.23 12.31 1.29
C LYS A 42 4.33 12.12 2.50
N VAL A 43 3.86 10.90 2.75
CA VAL A 43 2.88 10.60 3.81
C VAL A 43 3.56 10.45 5.18
N LEU A 44 4.68 9.73 5.24
CA LEU A 44 5.33 9.34 6.49
C LEU A 44 6.42 10.30 6.95
N LYS A 45 6.82 11.27 6.12
CA LYS A 45 7.82 12.32 6.46
C LYS A 45 9.07 11.76 7.13
N GLY A 46 9.58 10.62 6.65
CA GLY A 46 10.80 9.97 7.17
C GLY A 46 10.57 8.95 8.29
N LYS A 47 9.32 8.62 8.67
CA LYS A 47 9.05 7.49 9.56
C LYS A 47 9.32 6.17 8.85
N LYS A 48 10.03 5.26 9.53
CA LYS A 48 10.31 3.91 9.05
C LYS A 48 9.07 3.02 9.18
N ILE A 49 8.81 2.20 8.17
CA ILE A 49 7.78 1.17 8.19
C ILE A 49 8.45 -0.15 8.57
N SER A 50 7.91 -0.81 9.57
CA SER A 50 8.36 -2.12 10.04
C SER A 50 7.52 -3.25 9.45
N TYR A 51 6.23 -3.00 9.18
CA TYR A 51 5.34 -3.95 8.51
C TYR A 51 4.30 -3.25 7.64
N ILE A 52 3.78 -3.98 6.64
CA ILE A 52 2.65 -3.57 5.81
C ILE A 52 1.71 -4.76 5.60
N THR A 53 0.43 -4.54 5.86
CA THR A 53 -0.63 -5.45 5.45
C THR A 53 -1.64 -4.71 4.59
N TYR A 54 -2.40 -5.44 3.77
CA TYR A 54 -3.45 -4.85 2.96
C TYR A 54 -4.71 -5.72 2.95
N SER A 55 -5.85 -5.08 2.72
CA SER A 55 -7.12 -5.74 2.46
C SER A 55 -7.81 -5.09 1.27
N GLU A 56 -8.33 -5.92 0.38
CA GLU A 56 -9.19 -5.50 -0.72
C GLU A 56 -10.65 -5.80 -0.34
N ASN A 57 -11.54 -4.84 -0.58
CA ASN A 57 -12.96 -5.00 -0.39
C ASN A 57 -13.74 -4.36 -1.55
N THR A 58 -15.08 -4.35 -1.45
CA THR A 58 -15.95 -3.79 -2.49
C THR A 58 -15.70 -2.29 -2.72
N ASP A 59 -15.24 -1.55 -1.72
CA ASP A 59 -15.04 -0.11 -1.77
C ASP A 59 -13.64 0.30 -2.26
N GLY A 60 -12.65 -0.59 -2.15
CA GLY A 60 -11.29 -0.34 -2.61
C GLY A 60 -10.24 -1.21 -1.92
N ILE A 61 -9.05 -0.65 -1.72
CA ILE A 61 -7.92 -1.31 -1.06
C ILE A 61 -7.41 -0.45 0.09
N PHE A 62 -7.13 -1.09 1.22
CA PHE A 62 -6.67 -0.44 2.45
C PHE A 62 -5.35 -1.06 2.87
N PHE A 63 -4.37 -0.20 3.14
CA PHE A 63 -3.06 -0.57 3.65
C PHE A 63 -2.92 -0.15 5.09
N ASN A 64 -2.38 -1.02 5.93
CA ASN A 64 -2.03 -0.72 7.31
C ASN A 64 -0.50 -0.77 7.46
N LEU A 65 0.08 0.38 7.79
CA LEU A 65 1.52 0.59 7.95
C LEU A 65 1.84 0.77 9.43
N GLY A 66 2.85 0.09 9.96
CA GLY A 66 3.27 0.27 11.35
C GLY A 66 4.75 0.15 11.61
#